data_AF-A0A7G7LCD0-F1
#
_entry.id   AF-A0A7G7LCD0-F1
#
_cell.length_a   1.000
_cell.length_b   1.000
_cell.length_c   1.000
_cell.angle_alpha   90.00
_cell.angle_beta   90.00
_cell.angle_gamma   90.00
#
_symmetry.space_group_name_H-M   'P 1'
#
loop_
_entity.id
_entity.type
_entity.pdbx_description
1 polymer ?
#
loop_
_entity_poly.entity_id
_entity_poly.type
_entity_poly.pdbx_seq_one_letter_code
_entity_poly.pdbx_strand_id
1 'polypeptide(L)'
;MDMNTTMGAALPDWLTPLAWTYGLLALLSAAVIALDVWARGHRHRTATAEITWVGAALFLGPAALVLYRRYGRQPQPGARPTDARPVVVDSLPGGTASALAHLVGVPLVIASGLTIAGTDLWVMIAVIAVVAIALLAVHERTTDGATTLTAVARAALTVVAFDIGMGGWMLLLHFNDLMRPAADVQFWFLMQIGVLAGLLTGAPAVAALRRTPARLPTAA
;
A
#
# COMPACT_ATOMS: atom_id res chain seq x y z
N MET A 1 11.75 -43.96 5.55
CA MET A 1 11.05 -42.76 5.04
C MET A 1 11.89 -41.61 5.51
N ASP A 2 12.88 -41.28 4.71
CA ASP A 2 14.00 -40.45 5.15
C ASP A 2 13.60 -39.00 4.90
N MET A 3 13.19 -38.33 5.97
CA MET A 3 12.93 -36.90 5.99
C MET A 3 14.27 -36.15 5.96
N ASN A 4 14.92 -36.17 4.80
CA ASN A 4 16.06 -35.32 4.51
C ASN A 4 15.60 -34.15 3.65
N THR A 5 14.84 -33.22 4.25
CA THR A 5 14.51 -31.92 3.65
C THR A 5 15.52 -30.89 4.12
N THR A 6 16.52 -30.69 3.27
CA THR A 6 17.38 -29.51 3.11
C THR A 6 17.06 -28.31 4.02
N MET A 7 18.02 -27.97 4.89
CA MET A 7 18.07 -26.72 5.65
C MET A 7 18.22 -25.50 4.71
N GLY A 8 17.11 -24.99 4.19
CA GLY A 8 16.93 -23.54 4.10
C GLY A 8 16.36 -23.07 5.44
N ALA A 9 16.57 -21.82 5.86
CA ALA A 9 15.96 -21.30 7.08
C ALA A 9 14.43 -21.52 7.04
N ALA A 10 13.94 -22.56 7.72
CA ALA A 10 12.56 -22.98 7.60
C ALA A 10 11.70 -21.98 8.37
N LEU A 11 10.88 -21.21 7.65
CA LEU A 11 9.83 -20.42 8.29
C LEU A 11 8.95 -21.37 9.12
N PRO A 12 8.50 -20.96 10.31
CA PRO A 12 7.72 -21.84 11.16
C PRO A 12 6.45 -22.35 10.46
N ASP A 13 6.13 -23.64 10.65
CA ASP A 13 4.99 -24.27 9.95
C ASP A 13 3.64 -23.61 10.23
N TRP A 14 3.49 -22.96 11.39
CA TRP A 14 2.29 -22.20 11.76
C TRP A 14 2.08 -20.94 10.91
N LEU A 15 3.11 -20.47 10.20
CA LEU A 15 3.02 -19.29 9.33
C LEU A 15 2.13 -19.55 8.12
N THR A 16 2.14 -20.76 7.56
CA THR A 16 1.33 -21.12 6.39
C THR A 16 -0.17 -21.00 6.64
N PRO A 17 -0.76 -21.64 7.67
CA PRO A 17 -2.18 -21.47 7.96
C PRO A 17 -2.52 -20.03 8.36
N LEU A 18 -1.61 -19.31 9.04
CA LEU A 18 -1.80 -17.90 9.35
C LEU A 18 -1.86 -17.03 8.08
N ALA A 19 -0.96 -17.26 7.13
CA ALA A 19 -0.92 -16.53 5.86
C ALA A 19 -2.21 -16.73 5.05
N TRP A 20 -2.72 -17.97 4.98
CA TRP A 20 -4.00 -18.27 4.34
C TRP A 20 -5.19 -17.61 5.03
N THR A 21 -5.28 -17.73 6.35
CA THR A 21 -6.38 -17.13 7.12
C THR A 21 -6.39 -15.61 6.98
N TYR A 22 -5.23 -14.97 7.09
CA TYR A 22 -5.12 -13.53 6.89
C TYR A 22 -5.46 -13.10 5.45
N GLY A 23 -4.95 -13.81 4.45
CA GLY A 23 -5.24 -13.52 3.04
C GLY A 23 -6.73 -13.62 2.72
N LEU A 24 -7.41 -14.65 3.21
CA LEU A 24 -8.86 -14.80 3.06
C LEU A 24 -9.62 -13.67 3.77
N LEU A 25 -9.24 -13.32 5.00
CA LEU A 25 -9.85 -12.21 5.74
C LEU A 25 -9.66 -10.87 5.02
N ALA A 26 -8.50 -10.63 4.41
CA ALA A 26 -8.22 -9.44 3.64
C ALA A 26 -9.08 -9.35 2.37
N LEU A 27 -9.19 -10.46 1.62
CA LEU A 27 -10.06 -10.54 0.44
C LEU A 27 -11.54 -10.35 0.80
N LEU A 28 -12.01 -10.99 1.87
CA LEU A 28 -13.38 -10.82 2.36
C LEU A 28 -13.65 -9.38 2.80
N SER A 29 -12.71 -8.76 3.49
CA SER A 29 -12.83 -7.36 3.92
C SER A 29 -12.90 -6.41 2.71
N ALA A 30 -12.05 -6.63 1.70
CA ALA A 30 -12.08 -5.86 0.46
C ALA A 30 -13.40 -6.03 -0.28
N ALA A 31 -13.92 -7.26 -0.38
CA ALA A 31 -15.22 -7.53 -0.99
C ALA A 31 -16.37 -6.83 -0.24
N VAL A 32 -16.35 -6.84 1.10
CA VAL A 32 -17.37 -6.15 1.92
C VAL A 32 -17.35 -4.64 1.67
N ILE A 33 -16.18 -4.00 1.63
CA ILE A 33 -16.06 -2.57 1.33
C ILE A 33 -16.54 -2.29 -0.10
N ALA A 34 -16.09 -3.07 -1.08
CA ALA A 34 -16.48 -2.94 -2.48
C ALA A 34 -18.01 -3.04 -2.67
N LEU A 35 -18.66 -4.02 -2.04
CA LEU A 35 -20.11 -4.20 -2.08
C LEU A 35 -20.83 -3.03 -1.39
N ASP A 36 -20.32 -2.51 -0.28
CA ASP A 36 -20.93 -1.40 0.43
C ASP A 36 -20.84 -0.07 -0.36
N VAL A 37 -19.72 0.16 -1.05
CA VAL A 37 -19.53 1.32 -1.94
C VAL A 37 -20.41 1.21 -3.19
N TRP A 38 -20.34 0.08 -3.91
CA TRP A 38 -20.96 -0.05 -5.24
C TRP A 38 -22.41 -0.52 -5.23
N ALA A 39 -22.77 -1.47 -4.37
CA ALA A 39 -24.13 -2.03 -4.33
C ALA A 39 -25.05 -1.26 -3.38
N ARG A 40 -24.52 -0.68 -2.30
CA ARG A 40 -25.32 0.10 -1.32
C ARG A 40 -25.26 1.61 -1.50
N GLY A 41 -24.59 2.09 -2.55
CA GLY A 41 -24.63 3.50 -2.96
C GLY A 41 -23.82 4.46 -2.10
N HIS A 42 -22.92 3.98 -1.23
CA HIS A 42 -21.99 4.83 -0.45
C HIS A 42 -20.80 5.29 -1.32
N ARG A 43 -21.09 5.77 -2.53
CA ARG A 43 -20.06 6.20 -3.48
C ARG A 43 -19.34 7.43 -2.97
N HIS A 44 -18.04 7.47 -3.25
CA HIS A 44 -17.22 8.63 -2.91
C HIS A 44 -17.20 9.63 -4.06
N ARG A 45 -16.72 10.85 -3.79
CA ARG A 45 -16.61 11.92 -4.79
C ARG A 45 -15.73 11.55 -5.99
N THR A 46 -14.75 10.66 -5.79
CA THR A 46 -13.79 10.21 -6.82
C THR A 46 -13.62 8.69 -6.79
N ALA A 47 -13.43 8.09 -7.95
CA ALA A 47 -13.15 6.65 -8.07
C ALA A 47 -11.82 6.25 -7.40
N THR A 48 -10.83 7.15 -7.40
CA THR A 48 -9.55 6.96 -6.71
C THR A 48 -9.72 6.84 -5.19
N ALA A 49 -10.68 7.56 -4.59
CA ALA A 49 -11.01 7.39 -3.17
C ALA A 49 -11.69 6.05 -2.87
N GLU A 50 -12.56 5.57 -3.76
CA GLU A 50 -13.18 4.24 -3.64
C GLU A 50 -12.12 3.13 -3.71
N ILE A 51 -11.22 3.21 -4.70
CA ILE A 51 -10.12 2.27 -4.88
C ILE A 51 -9.20 2.29 -3.64
N THR A 52 -8.90 3.46 -3.09
CA THR A 52 -8.09 3.57 -1.86
C THR A 52 -8.70 2.76 -0.72
N TRP A 53 -10.01 2.84 -0.49
CA TRP A 53 -10.67 2.11 0.60
C TRP A 53 -10.72 0.61 0.37
N VAL A 54 -10.98 0.18 -0.86
CA VAL A 54 -10.96 -1.26 -1.21
C VAL A 54 -9.55 -1.82 -1.10
N GLY A 55 -8.56 -1.12 -1.65
CA GLY A 55 -7.15 -1.51 -1.56
C GLY A 55 -6.61 -1.51 -0.14
N ALA A 56 -7.08 -0.59 0.71
CA ALA A 56 -6.73 -0.57 2.13
C ALA A 56 -7.09 -1.87 2.85
N ALA A 57 -8.20 -2.49 2.49
CA ALA A 57 -8.60 -3.76 3.07
C ALA A 57 -7.73 -4.94 2.65
N LEU A 58 -7.03 -4.87 1.52
CA LEU A 58 -6.11 -5.92 1.10
C LEU A 58 -4.91 -6.05 2.03
N PHE A 59 -4.49 -4.96 2.67
CA PHE A 59 -3.32 -4.97 3.56
C PHE A 59 -3.64 -4.78 5.04
N LEU A 60 -4.70 -4.07 5.41
CA LEU A 60 -5.16 -3.95 6.81
C LEU A 60 -6.17 -5.03 7.20
N GLY A 61 -6.71 -5.77 6.22
CA GLY A 61 -7.72 -6.79 6.46
C GLY A 61 -8.94 -6.28 7.24
N PRO A 62 -9.39 -6.98 8.29
CA PRO A 62 -10.56 -6.58 9.08
C PRO A 62 -10.43 -5.19 9.74
N ALA A 63 -9.21 -4.72 10.01
CA ALA A 63 -9.00 -3.39 10.59
C ALA A 63 -9.44 -2.28 9.63
N ALA A 64 -9.35 -2.50 8.31
CA ALA A 64 -9.86 -1.57 7.32
C ALA A 64 -11.37 -1.37 7.43
N LEU A 65 -12.14 -2.40 7.81
CA LEU A 65 -13.59 -2.29 7.98
C LEU A 65 -13.96 -1.32 9.10
N VAL A 66 -13.19 -1.33 10.20
CA VAL A 66 -13.39 -0.41 11.33
C VAL A 66 -13.08 1.03 10.90
N LEU A 67 -11.96 1.24 10.21
CA LEU A 67 -11.58 2.55 9.69
C LEU A 67 -12.58 3.06 8.64
N TYR A 68 -13.04 2.19 7.74
CA TYR A 68 -14.02 2.52 6.71
C TYR A 68 -15.37 2.92 7.31
N ARG A 69 -15.85 2.19 8.33
CA ARG A 69 -17.10 2.55 9.01
C ARG A 69 -17.01 3.90 9.74
N ARG A 70 -15.86 4.21 10.34
CA ARG A 70 -15.65 5.46 11.10
C ARG A 70 -15.35 6.67 10.23
N TYR A 71 -14.53 6.51 9.19
CA TYR A 71 -13.95 7.61 8.41
C TYR A 71 -14.20 7.53 6.90
N GLY A 72 -14.74 6.40 6.41
CA GLY A 72 -15.06 6.19 4.99
C GLY A 72 -16.51 6.46 4.65
N ARG A 73 -17.48 6.09 5.51
CA ARG A 73 -18.91 6.25 5.20
C ARG A 73 -19.45 7.69 5.26
N GLN A 74 -18.68 8.65 5.76
CA GLN A 74 -19.14 10.03 5.88
C GLN A 74 -18.65 10.88 4.69
N PRO A 75 -19.56 11.43 3.86
CA PRO A 75 -19.28 12.69 3.21
C PRO A 75 -19.22 13.74 4.33
N GLN A 76 -18.11 14.46 4.49
CA GLN A 76 -18.09 15.65 5.34
C GLN A 76 -18.26 16.90 4.47
N PRO A 77 -19.50 17.39 4.25
CA PRO A 77 -19.67 18.77 3.84
C PRO A 77 -19.24 19.67 5.01
N GLY A 78 -18.15 20.41 4.83
CA GLY A 78 -17.78 21.53 5.72
C GLY A 78 -16.89 21.22 6.93
N ALA A 79 -16.36 20.00 7.09
CA ALA A 79 -15.37 19.77 8.13
C ALA A 79 -14.03 20.43 7.77
N ARG A 80 -13.45 21.21 8.70
CA ARG A 80 -12.10 21.77 8.52
C ARG A 80 -11.08 20.62 8.36
N PRO A 81 -10.09 20.75 7.46
CA PRO A 81 -9.21 19.63 7.07
C PRO A 81 -8.32 19.01 8.16
N THR A 82 -8.33 19.48 9.41
CA THR A 82 -7.22 19.21 10.35
C THR A 82 -7.53 18.45 11.64
N ASP A 83 -8.73 18.44 12.21
CA ASP A 83 -8.84 18.13 13.65
C ASP A 83 -9.49 16.79 14.08
N ALA A 84 -9.96 15.92 13.19
CA ALA A 84 -10.62 14.66 13.62
C ALA A 84 -10.14 13.36 12.95
N ARG A 85 -9.34 13.43 11.88
CA ARG A 85 -8.93 12.25 11.11
C ARG A 85 -7.50 11.80 11.49
N PRO A 86 -7.31 10.54 11.93
CA PRO A 86 -5.99 10.06 12.32
C PRO A 86 -5.09 9.92 11.09
N VAL A 87 -3.79 10.20 11.27
CA VAL A 87 -2.78 10.19 10.19
C VAL A 87 -2.79 8.87 9.41
N VAL A 88 -3.03 7.74 10.08
CA VAL A 88 -3.12 6.42 9.44
C VAL A 88 -4.16 6.37 8.32
N VAL A 89 -5.28 7.10 8.44
CA VAL A 89 -6.32 7.13 7.41
C VAL A 89 -5.90 8.01 6.23
N ASP A 90 -5.12 9.07 6.49
CA ASP A 90 -4.56 9.92 5.43
C ASP A 90 -3.38 9.24 4.72
N SER A 91 -2.76 8.23 5.33
CA SER A 91 -1.72 7.40 4.70
C SER A 91 -2.26 6.28 3.80
N LEU A 92 -3.57 5.99 3.85
CA LEU A 92 -4.17 4.90 3.07
C LEU A 92 -4.01 5.05 1.54
N PRO A 93 -4.14 6.24 0.92
CA PRO A 93 -3.91 6.39 -0.51
C PRO A 93 -2.49 5.94 -0.92
N GLY A 94 -1.47 6.30 -0.14
CA GLY A 94 -0.09 5.88 -0.40
C GLY A 94 0.12 4.39 -0.22
N GLY A 95 -0.41 3.81 0.87
CA GLY A 95 -0.35 2.37 1.10
C GLY A 95 -1.07 1.57 0.01
N THR A 96 -2.25 2.01 -0.43
CA THR A 96 -2.99 1.38 -1.54
C THR A 96 -2.25 1.53 -2.86
N ALA A 97 -1.71 2.71 -3.18
CA ALA A 97 -0.91 2.93 -4.38
C ALA A 97 0.29 1.97 -4.43
N SER A 98 1.01 1.82 -3.31
CA SER A 98 2.14 0.88 -3.23
C SER A 98 1.71 -0.58 -3.30
N ALA A 99 0.64 -0.98 -2.61
CA ALA A 99 0.13 -2.36 -2.69
C ALA A 99 -0.30 -2.75 -4.11
N LEU A 100 -0.97 -1.84 -4.82
CA LEU A 100 -1.33 -2.04 -6.23
C LEU A 100 -0.09 -2.06 -7.14
N ALA A 101 0.89 -1.19 -6.86
CA ALA A 101 2.16 -1.19 -7.57
C ALA A 101 2.92 -2.51 -7.38
N HIS A 102 2.88 -3.14 -6.21
CA HIS A 102 3.46 -4.47 -5.98
C HIS A 102 2.69 -5.55 -6.75
N LEU A 103 1.35 -5.50 -6.71
CA LEU A 103 0.50 -6.47 -7.40
C LEU A 103 0.77 -6.51 -8.92
N VAL A 104 1.13 -5.38 -9.51
CA VAL A 104 1.46 -5.26 -10.94
C VAL A 104 2.96 -5.41 -11.19
N GLY A 105 3.79 -4.77 -10.37
CA GLY A 105 5.23 -4.65 -10.57
C GLY A 105 5.98 -5.96 -10.33
N VAL A 106 5.62 -6.71 -9.29
CA VAL A 106 6.25 -8.01 -8.99
C VAL A 106 6.11 -9.00 -10.17
N PRO A 107 4.90 -9.33 -10.66
CA PRO A 107 4.77 -10.26 -11.77
C PRO A 107 5.34 -9.69 -13.08
N LEU A 108 5.25 -8.38 -13.30
CA LEU A 108 5.83 -7.74 -14.48
C LEU A 108 7.35 -7.92 -14.53
N VAL A 109 8.05 -7.67 -13.42
CA VAL A 109 9.51 -7.80 -13.36
C VAL A 109 9.93 -9.27 -13.49
N ILE A 110 9.25 -10.18 -12.79
CA ILE A 110 9.50 -11.62 -12.89
C ILE A 110 9.30 -12.11 -14.33
N ALA A 111 8.21 -11.70 -14.99
CA ALA A 111 7.93 -12.09 -16.37
C ALA A 111 8.92 -11.49 -17.38
N SER A 112 9.44 -10.28 -17.10
CA SER A 112 10.41 -9.61 -17.95
C SER A 112 11.82 -10.20 -17.86
N GLY A 113 12.16 -10.86 -16.74
CA GLY A 113 13.50 -11.37 -16.47
C GLY A 113 14.57 -10.27 -16.34
N LEU A 114 14.16 -9.01 -16.18
CA LEU A 114 15.08 -7.88 -16.08
C LEU A 114 15.81 -7.91 -14.74
N THR A 115 17.13 -7.80 -14.79
CA THR A 115 17.99 -7.74 -13.62
C THR A 115 18.93 -6.55 -13.70
N ILE A 116 19.17 -5.89 -12.56
CA ILE A 116 20.21 -4.88 -12.39
C ILE A 116 21.19 -5.44 -11.35
N ALA A 117 22.49 -5.36 -11.62
CA ALA A 117 23.53 -5.91 -10.74
C ALA A 117 23.31 -7.41 -10.41
N GLY A 118 22.79 -8.20 -11.36
CA GLY A 118 22.56 -9.64 -11.21
C GLY A 118 21.37 -10.02 -10.32
N THR A 119 20.56 -9.06 -9.88
CA THR A 119 19.34 -9.31 -9.09
C THR A 119 18.14 -8.58 -9.71
N ASP A 120 16.96 -9.19 -9.63
CA ASP A 120 15.68 -8.62 -10.05
C ASP A 120 15.15 -7.57 -9.06
N LEU A 121 15.62 -7.62 -7.80
CA LEU A 121 15.20 -6.77 -6.69
C LEU A 121 15.30 -5.26 -7.01
N TRP A 122 16.41 -4.81 -7.59
CA TRP A 122 16.58 -3.39 -7.93
C TRP A 122 15.59 -2.91 -8.99
N VAL A 123 15.31 -3.75 -9.99
CA VAL A 123 14.31 -3.45 -11.02
C VAL A 123 12.93 -3.40 -10.40
N MET A 124 12.63 -4.35 -9.50
CA MET A 124 11.38 -4.43 -8.78
C MET A 124 11.13 -3.16 -7.94
N ILE A 125 12.11 -2.71 -7.15
CA ILE A 125 12.03 -1.45 -6.39
C ILE A 125 11.74 -0.27 -7.34
N ALA A 126 12.51 -0.14 -8.42
CA ALA A 126 12.36 0.99 -9.33
C ALA A 126 10.98 1.02 -10.03
N VAL A 127 10.53 -0.12 -10.56
CA VAL A 127 9.25 -0.24 -11.24
C VAL A 127 8.10 0.03 -10.27
N ILE A 128 8.12 -0.56 -9.09
CA ILE A 128 7.10 -0.37 -8.07
C ILE A 128 7.05 1.08 -7.62
N ALA A 129 8.20 1.71 -7.34
CA ALA A 129 8.26 3.11 -6.95
C ALA A 129 7.65 4.03 -8.03
N VAL A 130 8.00 3.82 -9.31
CA VAL A 130 7.45 4.60 -10.42
C VAL A 130 5.93 4.43 -10.52
N VAL A 131 5.43 3.19 -10.46
CA VAL A 131 3.98 2.92 -10.54
C VAL A 131 3.24 3.49 -9.33
N ALA A 132 3.78 3.32 -8.12
CA ALA A 132 3.19 3.84 -6.88
C ALA A 132 3.12 5.38 -6.90
N ILE A 133 4.20 6.05 -7.34
CA ILE A 133 4.23 7.51 -7.48
C ILE A 133 3.18 7.97 -8.50
N ALA A 134 3.07 7.30 -9.65
CA ALA A 134 2.08 7.65 -10.65
C ALA A 134 0.65 7.50 -10.13
N LEU A 135 0.34 6.38 -9.47
CA LEU A 135 -0.99 6.12 -8.89
C LEU A 135 -1.34 7.13 -7.80
N LEU A 136 -0.39 7.43 -6.89
CA LEU A 136 -0.61 8.38 -5.81
C LEU A 136 -0.72 9.82 -6.33
N ALA A 137 0.08 10.20 -7.34
CA ALA A 137 -0.03 11.51 -7.97
C ALA A 137 -1.41 11.68 -8.64
N VAL A 138 -1.95 10.65 -9.29
CA VAL A 138 -3.32 10.67 -9.85
C VAL A 138 -4.36 10.83 -8.73
N HIS A 139 -4.17 10.16 -7.59
CA HIS A 139 -5.05 10.34 -6.43
C HIS A 139 -5.04 11.79 -5.92
N GLU A 140 -3.86 12.38 -5.68
CA GLU A 140 -3.70 13.77 -5.23
C GLU A 140 -4.33 14.78 -6.20
N ARG A 141 -4.22 14.54 -7.52
CA ARG A 141 -4.82 15.41 -8.53
C ARG A 141 -6.35 15.32 -8.55
N THR A 142 -6.88 14.11 -8.44
CA THR A 142 -8.33 13.87 -8.62
C THR A 142 -9.11 14.15 -7.35
N THR A 143 -8.58 13.75 -6.19
CA THR A 143 -9.25 13.86 -4.89
C THR A 143 -8.95 15.20 -4.22
N ASP A 144 -7.69 15.65 -4.22
CA ASP A 144 -7.26 16.84 -3.49
C ASP A 144 -7.10 18.10 -4.37
N GLY A 145 -7.24 17.95 -5.69
CA GLY A 145 -7.15 19.05 -6.65
C GLY A 145 -5.75 19.64 -6.79
N ALA A 146 -4.70 18.90 -6.43
CA ALA A 146 -3.32 19.36 -6.52
C ALA A 146 -2.88 19.60 -7.97
N THR A 147 -1.98 20.57 -8.18
CA THR A 147 -1.30 20.73 -9.48
C THR A 147 -0.44 19.51 -9.78
N THR A 148 -0.15 19.25 -11.06
CA THR A 148 0.68 18.09 -11.46
C THR A 148 2.01 18.03 -10.72
N LEU A 149 2.71 19.16 -10.65
CA LEU A 149 4.02 19.21 -10.01
C LEU A 149 3.92 18.94 -8.50
N THR A 150 2.94 19.57 -7.83
CA THR A 150 2.72 19.35 -6.40
C THR A 150 2.29 17.91 -6.10
N ALA A 151 1.42 17.34 -6.93
CA ALA A 151 0.96 15.95 -6.79
C ALA A 151 2.12 14.96 -6.94
N VAL A 152 2.96 15.12 -7.97
CA VAL A 152 4.14 14.27 -8.18
C VAL A 152 5.15 14.43 -7.04
N ALA A 153 5.41 15.66 -6.59
CA ALA A 153 6.35 15.90 -5.49
C ALA A 153 5.86 15.28 -4.16
N ARG A 154 4.57 15.44 -3.83
CA ARG A 154 3.96 14.82 -2.64
C ARG A 154 3.93 13.30 -2.74
N ALA A 155 3.59 12.79 -3.91
CA ALA A 155 3.57 11.36 -4.16
C ALA A 155 4.97 10.75 -4.02
N ALA A 156 5.98 11.37 -4.65
CA ALA A 156 7.38 10.94 -4.53
C ALA A 156 7.86 10.96 -3.08
N LEU A 157 7.63 12.05 -2.35
CA LEU A 157 8.03 12.13 -0.94
C LEU A 157 7.37 11.02 -0.09
N THR A 158 6.08 10.79 -0.29
CA THR A 158 5.31 9.80 0.47
C THR A 158 5.74 8.37 0.11
N VAL A 159 5.89 8.07 -1.18
CA VAL A 159 6.30 6.74 -1.65
C VAL A 159 7.72 6.43 -1.22
N VAL A 160 8.66 7.37 -1.33
CA VAL A 160 10.04 7.15 -0.86
C VAL A 160 10.06 6.89 0.65
N ALA A 161 9.32 7.67 1.45
CA ALA A 161 9.23 7.45 2.89
C ALA A 161 8.61 6.09 3.24
N PHE A 162 7.64 5.65 2.44
CA PHE A 162 6.98 4.36 2.59
C PHE A 162 7.91 3.19 2.20
N ASP A 163 8.62 3.31 1.08
CA ASP A 163 9.53 2.28 0.56
C ASP A 163 10.74 2.05 1.46
N ILE A 164 11.13 3.02 2.29
CA ILE A 164 12.13 2.80 3.35
C ILE A 164 11.68 1.68 4.30
N GLY A 165 10.41 1.67 4.71
CA GLY A 165 9.87 0.65 5.60
C GLY A 165 9.61 -0.67 4.86
N MET A 166 8.89 -0.60 3.75
CA MET A 166 8.50 -1.80 2.99
C MET A 166 9.68 -2.45 2.26
N GLY A 167 10.43 -1.66 1.50
CA GLY A 167 11.65 -2.11 0.83
C GLY A 167 12.72 -2.52 1.82
N GLY A 168 12.88 -1.80 2.93
CA GLY A 168 13.77 -2.20 4.02
C GLY A 168 13.41 -3.56 4.62
N TRP A 169 12.12 -3.83 4.86
CA TRP A 169 11.64 -5.12 5.33
C TRP A 169 11.88 -6.24 4.31
N MET A 170 11.59 -6.00 3.03
CA MET A 170 11.84 -6.98 1.96
C MET A 170 13.33 -7.28 1.78
N LEU A 171 14.19 -6.25 1.83
CA LEU A 171 15.65 -6.43 1.80
C LEU A 171 16.14 -7.24 2.99
N LEU A 172 15.60 -7.00 4.18
CA LEU A 172 15.91 -7.80 5.36
C LEU A 172 15.55 -9.26 5.13
N LEU A 173 14.36 -9.58 4.62
CA LEU A 173 14.00 -10.97 4.34
C LEU A 173 14.89 -11.60 3.25
N HIS A 174 15.24 -10.83 2.21
CA HIS A 174 16.09 -11.31 1.13
C HIS A 174 17.50 -11.66 1.62
N PHE A 175 18.16 -10.76 2.35
CA PHE A 175 19.52 -10.99 2.84
C PHE A 175 19.63 -12.00 3.99
N ASN A 176 18.50 -12.40 4.59
CA ASN A 176 18.45 -13.43 5.62
C ASN A 176 17.90 -14.77 5.09
N ASP A 177 17.75 -14.93 3.76
CA ASP A 177 17.20 -16.13 3.11
C ASP A 177 15.78 -16.51 3.60
N LEU A 178 15.02 -15.53 4.09
CA LEU A 178 13.63 -15.67 4.54
C LEU A 178 12.61 -15.28 3.46
N MET A 179 13.07 -14.73 2.34
CA MET A 179 12.19 -14.31 1.24
C MET A 179 11.71 -15.52 0.43
N ARG A 180 10.41 -15.79 0.53
CA ARG A 180 9.75 -16.86 -0.24
C ARG A 180 9.54 -16.45 -1.70
N PRO A 181 9.40 -17.42 -2.63
CA PRO A 181 8.98 -17.13 -4.00
C PRO A 181 7.65 -16.36 -4.04
N ALA A 182 7.49 -15.44 -5.00
CA ALA A 182 6.30 -14.60 -5.12
C ALA A 182 4.98 -15.38 -5.38
N ALA A 183 5.08 -16.65 -5.78
CA ALA A 183 3.94 -17.55 -5.94
C ALA A 183 3.39 -18.09 -4.60
N ASP A 184 4.18 -18.04 -3.52
CA ASP A 184 3.79 -18.58 -2.22
C ASP A 184 2.90 -17.60 -1.44
N VAL A 185 1.85 -18.11 -0.79
CA VAL A 185 0.98 -17.30 0.09
C VAL A 185 1.76 -16.62 1.24
N GLN A 186 2.83 -17.26 1.71
CA GLN A 186 3.71 -16.74 2.77
C GLN A 186 4.42 -15.46 2.32
N PHE A 187 4.82 -15.38 1.04
CA PHE A 187 5.43 -14.17 0.49
C PHE A 187 4.46 -12.99 0.58
N TRP A 188 3.21 -13.20 0.14
CA TRP A 188 2.18 -12.17 0.20
C TRP A 188 1.87 -11.75 1.64
N PHE A 189 1.85 -12.68 2.60
CA PHE A 189 1.69 -12.35 4.02
C PHE A 189 2.85 -11.51 4.56
N LEU A 190 4.10 -11.90 4.26
CA LEU A 190 5.29 -11.13 4.64
C LEU A 190 5.33 -9.75 3.97
N MET A 191 4.81 -9.65 2.75
CA MET A 191 4.62 -8.39 2.06
C MET A 191 3.60 -7.50 2.78
N GLN A 192 2.52 -8.06 3.36
CA GLN A 192 1.59 -7.27 4.19
C GLN A 192 2.28 -6.66 5.40
N ILE A 193 3.19 -7.40 6.05
CA ILE A 193 4.01 -6.84 7.14
C ILE A 193 4.89 -5.70 6.61
N GLY A 194 5.46 -5.85 5.41
CA GLY A 194 6.18 -4.79 4.72
C GLY A 194 5.33 -3.55 4.47
N VAL A 195 4.08 -3.70 4.01
CA VAL A 195 3.14 -2.58 3.84
C VAL A 195 2.87 -1.88 5.17
N LEU A 196 2.67 -2.63 6.26
CA LEU A 196 2.47 -2.06 7.59
C LEU A 196 3.71 -1.29 8.07
N ALA A 197 4.91 -1.84 7.87
CA ALA A 197 6.16 -1.15 8.14
C ALA A 197 6.29 0.14 7.30
N GLY A 198 5.93 0.09 6.02
CA GLY A 198 5.88 1.24 5.13
C GLY A 198 4.88 2.31 5.58
N LEU A 199 3.71 1.93 6.11
CA LEU A 199 2.77 2.90 6.69
C LEU A 199 3.36 3.61 7.91
N LEU A 200 4.10 2.88 8.75
CA LEU A 200 4.77 3.47 9.92
C LEU A 200 5.87 4.45 9.49
N THR A 201 6.68 4.11 8.48
CA THR A 201 7.74 5.00 7.98
C THR A 201 7.20 6.15 7.12
N GLY A 202 6.07 5.96 6.44
CA GLY A 202 5.39 6.98 5.63
C GLY A 202 4.54 7.96 6.44
N ALA A 203 4.05 7.56 7.62
CA ALA A 203 3.25 8.41 8.51
C ALA A 203 3.87 9.78 8.80
N PRO A 204 5.18 9.93 9.13
CA PRO A 204 5.78 11.24 9.34
C PRO A 204 5.77 12.12 8.08
N ALA A 205 5.97 11.55 6.90
CA ALA A 205 5.92 12.30 5.63
C ALA A 205 4.50 12.83 5.37
N VAL A 206 3.49 11.98 5.55
CA VAL A 206 2.08 12.38 5.43
C VAL A 206 1.72 13.46 6.47
N ALA A 207 2.16 13.30 7.72
CA ALA A 207 1.93 14.29 8.77
C ALA A 207 2.62 15.64 8.46
N ALA A 208 3.81 15.64 7.87
CA ALA A 208 4.51 16.86 7.45
C ALA A 208 3.78 17.55 6.28
N LEU A 209 3.29 16.77 5.31
CA LEU A 209 2.51 17.28 4.18
C LEU A 209 1.18 17.88 4.63
N ARG A 210 0.50 17.27 5.62
CA ARG A 210 -0.72 17.84 6.24
C ARG A 210 -0.50 19.22 6.83
N ARG A 211 0.69 19.49 7.39
CA ARG A 211 1.03 20.79 7.98
C ARG A 211 1.41 21.85 6.95
N THR A 212 1.64 21.45 5.71
CA THR A 212 2.12 22.34 4.64
C THR A 212 0.97 22.60 3.66
N PRO A 213 0.15 23.65 3.85
CA PRO A 213 -0.85 24.01 2.86
C PRO A 213 -0.16 24.23 1.52
N ALA A 214 -0.68 23.62 0.46
CA ALA A 214 -0.19 23.87 -0.89
C ALA A 214 -0.24 25.38 -1.10
N ARG A 215 0.92 26.04 -1.25
CA ARG A 215 0.94 27.40 -1.77
C ARG A 215 0.45 27.28 -3.20
N LEU A 216 -0.83 27.58 -3.41
CA LEU A 216 -1.37 27.80 -4.74
C LEU A 216 -0.48 28.88 -5.37
N PRO A 217 0.10 28.65 -6.56
CA PRO A 217 0.66 29.75 -7.33
C PRO A 217 -0.47 30.76 -7.51
N THR A 218 -0.31 31.96 -6.95
CA THR A 218 -1.13 33.11 -7.33
C THR A 218 -1.00 33.25 -8.83
N ALA A 219 -2.10 33.04 -9.55
CA ALA A 219 -2.19 33.37 -10.96
C ALA A 219 -1.75 34.83 -11.13
N ALA A 220 -0.72 35.03 -11.95
CA ALA A 220 -0.34 36.32 -12.50
C ALA A 220 -1.05 36.51 -13.83
#